data_AF-A0A7X8UPK1-F1
#
_entry.id   AF-A0A7X8UPK1-F1
#
_cell.length_a   1.000
_cell.length_b   1.000
_cell.length_c   1.000
_cell.angle_alpha   90.00
_cell.angle_beta   90.00
_cell.angle_gamma   90.00
#
_symmetry.space_group_name_H-M   'P 1'
#
loop_
_entity.id
_entity.type
_entity.pdbx_description
1 polymer ?
#
loop_
_entity_poly.entity_id
_entity_poly.type
_entity_poly.pdbx_seq_one_letter_code
_entity_poly.pdbx_strand_id
1 'polypeptide(L)'
;MRKLSVALILALTAGCTVRDANPDAKPAQEYPSWAFDAPFYYRPTVEPAPLEMIGPGIPVYYGKEDEFFVRHPAGSQVNGVPRVAVWTSLDAGMTWQRSGFFGVEQTHFVHKSGQDGAHWVRFVGPSQAIAQVPPAQPHRIYVVDRTPPEITVSLNPAPVSEDSRQPHTYYVGDEVVVSWQVVDENLQPESVRLSTAFAEFPNNVVWGQLPHSLPACGSETITLPVEAATEGGMRFRIVAVDKAGNTSIGMSDTLNVCIPEGKTFATTQPTGLVIHDERFEAGKPGWPLASVLFRGSTVRTIEWMPPTASDYRTLELQFSANSGLTWQTLVSGLSAGQVITWTVPAVNSPNCLIRLVGIDENGDRVMLATSRKFIVDTVVPDVRLGPEPIRSETIQPEK
;
A
#
# COMPACT_ATOMS: atom_id res chain seq x y z
N MET A 1 17.73 23.56 16.84
CA MET A 1 16.89 24.57 16.16
C MET A 1 15.46 24.04 16.12
N ARG A 2 14.47 24.95 16.12
CA ARG A 2 13.14 24.83 16.74
C ARG A 2 12.35 23.55 16.37
N LYS A 3 11.91 22.83 17.42
CA LYS A 3 10.84 21.82 17.39
C LYS A 3 9.50 22.56 17.23
N LEU A 4 8.71 22.23 16.20
CA LEU A 4 7.27 22.50 16.20
C LEU A 4 6.56 21.17 16.48
N SER A 5 6.01 21.09 17.69
CA SER A 5 5.21 19.97 18.16
C SER A 5 3.76 20.13 17.73
N VAL A 6 3.14 19.00 17.39
CA VAL A 6 1.71 18.79 17.17
C VAL A 6 0.89 19.57 18.19
N ALA A 7 0.11 20.55 17.70
CA ALA A 7 -0.88 21.25 18.51
C ALA A 7 -2.15 20.39 18.60
N LEU A 8 -2.34 19.83 19.78
CA LEU A 8 -3.55 19.15 20.25
C LEU A 8 -4.78 20.08 20.05
N ILE A 9 -5.67 19.74 19.11
CA ILE A 9 -6.94 20.44 18.92
C ILE A 9 -7.90 20.01 20.03
N LEU A 10 -7.87 20.72 21.15
CA LEU A 10 -8.92 20.67 22.18
C LEU A 10 -9.94 21.78 21.85
N ALA A 11 -11.04 21.42 21.19
CA ALA A 11 -12.15 22.33 20.96
C ALA A 11 -13.06 22.34 22.21
N LEU A 12 -12.97 23.42 23.00
CA LEU A 12 -13.96 23.73 24.04
C LEU A 12 -15.31 24.05 23.39
N THR A 13 -16.30 23.22 23.69
CA THR A 13 -17.69 23.40 23.29
C THR A 13 -18.33 24.55 24.08
N ALA A 14 -18.70 25.62 23.40
CA ALA A 14 -19.80 26.49 23.80
C ALA A 14 -20.53 26.92 22.52
N GLY A 15 -21.58 26.15 22.18
CA GLY A 15 -22.38 26.38 20.99
C GLY A 15 -23.26 27.62 21.13
N CYS A 16 -23.18 28.50 20.14
CA CYS A 16 -24.29 29.36 19.74
C CYS A 16 -24.68 28.98 18.32
N THR A 17 -25.76 28.24 18.16
CA THR A 17 -26.38 27.94 16.86
C THR A 17 -27.23 29.13 16.42
N VAL A 18 -26.59 30.17 15.88
CA VAL A 18 -27.36 31.22 15.19
C VAL A 18 -27.67 30.69 13.79
N ARG A 19 -28.95 30.56 13.46
CA ARG A 19 -29.40 30.33 12.08
C ARG A 19 -29.19 31.61 11.29
N ASP A 20 -28.24 31.60 10.36
CA ASP A 20 -27.92 32.67 9.39
C ASP A 20 -29.01 32.81 8.30
N ALA A 21 -30.29 32.81 8.66
CA ALA A 21 -31.38 33.07 7.72
C ALA A 21 -31.86 34.51 7.90
N ASN A 22 -31.65 35.35 6.89
CA ASN A 22 -32.31 36.66 6.81
C ASN A 22 -33.79 36.45 6.42
N PRO A 23 -34.76 36.74 7.31
CA PRO A 23 -36.18 36.45 7.06
C PRO A 23 -36.84 37.38 6.03
N ASP A 24 -36.15 38.47 5.61
CA ASP A 24 -36.74 39.52 4.75
C ASP A 24 -36.22 39.52 3.30
N ALA A 25 -35.50 38.49 2.85
CA ALA A 25 -34.90 38.45 1.52
C ALA A 25 -35.97 38.37 0.39
N LYS A 26 -35.94 39.33 -0.55
CA LYS A 26 -36.80 39.37 -1.76
C LYS A 26 -36.01 38.97 -3.01
N PRO A 27 -36.15 37.74 -3.52
CA PRO A 27 -35.22 37.14 -4.50
C PRO A 27 -35.32 37.66 -5.95
N ALA A 28 -36.23 38.59 -6.27
CA ALA A 28 -36.34 39.09 -7.66
C ALA A 28 -35.71 40.48 -7.87
N GLN A 29 -35.40 41.22 -6.79
CA GLN A 29 -35.16 42.66 -6.88
C GLN A 29 -33.75 43.12 -6.47
N GLU A 30 -32.93 42.24 -5.90
CA GLU A 30 -31.62 42.61 -5.32
C GLU A 30 -30.41 42.01 -6.03
N TYR A 31 -30.60 41.21 -7.09
CA TYR A 31 -29.48 40.45 -7.65
C TYR A 31 -28.76 41.22 -8.77
N PRO A 32 -27.44 41.44 -8.64
CA PRO A 32 -26.63 42.12 -9.64
C PRO A 32 -26.52 41.30 -10.94
N SER A 33 -26.35 41.96 -12.08
CA SER A 33 -26.40 41.38 -13.43
C SER A 33 -25.45 40.20 -13.66
N TRP A 34 -24.31 40.13 -12.96
CA TRP A 34 -23.37 39.00 -13.04
C TRP A 34 -23.94 37.67 -12.51
N ALA A 35 -25.07 37.69 -11.80
CA ALA A 35 -25.78 36.50 -11.36
C ALA A 35 -26.38 35.68 -12.52
N PHE A 36 -26.27 36.13 -13.77
CA PHE A 36 -26.90 35.49 -14.93
C PHE A 36 -25.97 35.15 -16.10
N ASP A 37 -24.72 35.65 -16.15
CA ASP A 37 -23.81 35.44 -17.31
C ASP A 37 -22.60 34.55 -17.01
N ALA A 38 -22.52 33.36 -17.63
CA ALA A 38 -21.28 32.59 -17.85
C ALA A 38 -21.58 31.35 -18.72
N PRO A 39 -21.03 31.25 -19.94
CA PRO A 39 -21.04 30.03 -20.74
C PRO A 39 -19.85 29.13 -20.34
N PHE A 40 -19.93 27.83 -20.64
CA PHE A 40 -18.94 26.76 -20.46
C PHE A 40 -19.18 25.82 -19.27
N TYR A 41 -19.48 24.55 -19.60
CA TYR A 41 -19.73 23.45 -18.67
C TYR A 41 -18.69 22.35 -18.83
N TYR A 42 -18.05 21.99 -17.73
CA TYR A 42 -17.30 20.75 -17.61
C TYR A 42 -18.13 19.78 -16.74
N ARG A 43 -18.39 18.57 -17.25
CA ARG A 43 -19.12 17.51 -16.53
C ARG A 43 -18.17 16.33 -16.26
N PRO A 44 -17.49 16.29 -15.11
CA PRO A 44 -16.98 15.03 -14.58
C PRO A 44 -18.16 14.10 -14.27
N THR A 45 -18.07 12.85 -14.71
CA THR A 45 -19.16 11.86 -14.68
C THR A 45 -19.49 11.36 -13.27
N VAL A 46 -18.56 11.48 -12.31
CA VAL A 46 -18.71 10.99 -10.92
C VAL A 46 -17.87 11.85 -9.97
N GLU A 47 -18.45 12.26 -8.83
CA GLU A 47 -17.72 12.90 -7.73
C GLU A 47 -16.98 11.81 -6.91
N PRO A 48 -15.68 11.95 -6.64
CA PRO A 48 -14.97 10.99 -5.79
C PRO A 48 -15.59 10.93 -4.39
N ALA A 49 -15.57 9.76 -3.76
CA ALA A 49 -16.05 9.62 -2.39
C ALA A 49 -15.12 10.38 -1.42
N PRO A 50 -15.66 11.00 -0.36
CA PRO A 50 -14.82 11.59 0.67
C PRO A 50 -14.02 10.50 1.39
N LEU A 51 -12.74 10.75 1.63
CA LEU A 51 -11.87 9.82 2.36
C LEU A 51 -11.98 10.00 3.87
N GLU A 52 -12.37 11.21 4.31
CA GLU A 52 -12.55 11.51 5.73
C GLU A 52 -13.76 12.41 5.96
N MET A 53 -14.25 12.41 7.21
CA MET A 53 -15.32 13.27 7.68
C MET A 53 -14.85 13.97 8.96
N ILE A 54 -14.85 15.31 8.97
CA ILE A 54 -14.42 16.11 10.12
C ILE A 54 -15.63 16.74 10.81
N GLY A 55 -15.63 16.73 12.14
CA GLY A 55 -16.62 17.43 12.97
C GLY A 55 -18.06 17.00 12.66
N PRO A 56 -18.99 17.93 12.35
CA PRO A 56 -20.41 17.64 12.13
C PRO A 56 -20.70 16.94 10.78
N GLY A 57 -19.76 16.17 10.24
CA GLY A 57 -19.91 15.47 8.97
C GLY A 57 -19.46 16.28 7.76
N ILE A 58 -18.41 17.09 7.90
CA ILE A 58 -17.82 17.83 6.78
C ILE A 58 -16.94 16.86 5.96
N PRO A 59 -17.24 16.61 4.68
CA PRO A 59 -16.46 15.70 3.85
C PRO A 59 -15.11 16.32 3.46
N VAL A 60 -14.07 15.49 3.50
CA VAL A 60 -12.70 15.81 3.08
C VAL A 60 -12.33 14.95 1.88
N TYR A 61 -11.83 15.61 0.84
CA TYR A 61 -11.36 15.01 -0.40
C TYR A 61 -9.87 15.26 -0.54
N TYR A 62 -9.15 14.31 -1.11
CA TYR A 62 -7.73 14.42 -1.39
C TYR A 62 -7.48 14.33 -2.89
N GLY A 63 -6.49 15.07 -3.37
CA GLY A 63 -6.08 15.02 -4.76
C GLY A 63 -4.68 15.56 -4.95
N LYS A 64 -4.02 15.08 -6.00
CA LYS A 64 -2.65 15.48 -6.38
C LYS A 64 -2.58 16.42 -7.57
N GLU A 65 -3.73 16.73 -8.15
CA GLU A 65 -3.83 17.66 -9.27
C GLU A 65 -3.93 19.10 -8.75
N ASP A 66 -3.43 20.06 -9.54
CA ASP A 66 -3.54 21.49 -9.22
C ASP A 66 -4.96 22.05 -9.39
N GLU A 67 -5.90 21.20 -9.81
CA GLU A 67 -7.30 21.54 -9.99
C GLU A 67 -8.20 20.53 -9.28
N PHE A 68 -9.22 21.02 -8.58
CA PHE A 68 -10.27 20.18 -8.03
C PHE A 68 -11.66 20.64 -8.46
N PHE A 69 -12.56 19.67 -8.56
CA PHE A 69 -13.93 19.87 -9.02
C PHE A 69 -14.88 19.94 -7.81
N VAL A 70 -15.37 21.15 -7.53
CA VAL A 70 -16.33 21.41 -6.47
C VAL A 70 -17.73 21.10 -6.96
N ARG A 71 -18.39 20.07 -6.40
CA ARG A 71 -19.76 19.75 -6.78
C ARG A 71 -20.76 20.75 -6.21
N HIS A 72 -21.77 21.09 -7.01
CA HIS A 72 -22.89 21.91 -6.60
C HIS A 72 -23.70 21.22 -5.48
N PRO A 73 -24.06 21.91 -4.39
CA PRO A 73 -24.72 21.29 -3.23
C PRO A 73 -26.09 20.69 -3.55
N ALA A 74 -26.85 21.29 -4.47
CA ALA A 74 -28.14 20.75 -4.94
C ALA A 74 -28.02 19.86 -6.20
N GLY A 75 -26.81 19.43 -6.55
CA GLY A 75 -26.53 18.61 -7.75
C GLY A 75 -26.45 19.38 -9.06
N SER A 76 -27.27 20.42 -9.27
CA SER A 76 -27.16 21.34 -10.40
C SER A 76 -27.72 22.73 -10.07
N GLN A 77 -27.23 23.77 -10.74
CA GLN A 77 -27.88 25.08 -10.76
C GLN A 77 -29.02 25.05 -11.78
N VAL A 78 -30.23 25.48 -11.43
CA VAL A 78 -31.37 25.51 -12.38
C VAL A 78 -31.59 26.93 -12.89
N ASN A 79 -32.05 27.07 -14.13
CA ASN A 79 -32.41 28.36 -14.70
C ASN A 79 -33.50 29.05 -13.86
N GLY A 80 -33.39 30.36 -13.66
CA GLY A 80 -34.31 31.16 -12.84
C GLY A 80 -34.07 31.09 -11.32
N VAL A 81 -33.14 30.26 -10.85
CA VAL A 81 -32.68 30.25 -9.45
C VAL A 81 -31.42 31.11 -9.35
N PRO A 82 -31.26 31.93 -8.30
CA PRO A 82 -30.04 32.70 -8.12
C PRO A 82 -28.79 31.83 -7.99
N ARG A 83 -27.65 32.32 -8.47
CA ARG A 83 -26.40 31.57 -8.48
C ARG A 83 -25.83 31.35 -7.08
N VAL A 84 -25.24 30.17 -6.90
CA VAL A 84 -24.43 29.84 -5.73
C VAL A 84 -22.99 30.31 -5.96
N ALA A 85 -22.46 31.12 -5.04
CA ALA A 85 -21.07 31.52 -5.02
C ALA A 85 -20.20 30.45 -4.34
N VAL A 86 -19.00 30.22 -4.88
CA VAL A 86 -17.97 29.37 -4.29
C VAL A 86 -16.92 30.28 -3.64
N TRP A 87 -16.75 30.10 -2.35
CA TRP A 87 -15.72 30.76 -1.56
C TRP A 87 -14.72 29.74 -1.04
N THR A 88 -13.44 30.09 -1.08
CA THR A 88 -12.35 29.27 -0.55
C THR A 88 -11.61 29.98 0.57
N SER A 89 -11.06 29.19 1.49
CA SER A 89 -10.20 29.63 2.58
C SER A 89 -9.00 28.70 2.68
N LEU A 90 -7.82 29.27 2.93
CA LEU A 90 -6.55 28.55 3.09
C LEU A 90 -6.07 28.54 4.54
N ASP A 91 -6.81 29.19 5.44
CA ASP A 91 -6.45 29.46 6.83
C ASP A 91 -7.53 28.99 7.80
N ALA A 92 -8.11 27.81 7.50
CA ALA A 92 -9.12 27.15 8.32
C ALA A 92 -10.38 27.99 8.59
N GLY A 93 -10.83 28.75 7.58
CA GLY A 93 -12.04 29.54 7.64
C GLY A 93 -11.91 30.89 8.33
N MET A 94 -10.66 31.34 8.59
CA MET A 94 -10.37 32.65 9.18
C MET A 94 -10.58 33.78 8.17
N THR A 95 -10.12 33.59 6.93
CA THR A 95 -10.37 34.50 5.81
C THR A 95 -10.92 33.74 4.60
N TRP A 96 -11.77 34.41 3.82
CA TRP A 96 -12.46 33.79 2.69
C TRP A 96 -12.31 34.65 1.44
N GLN A 97 -11.96 34.01 0.32
CA GLN A 97 -11.87 34.62 -0.99
C GLN A 97 -12.90 33.99 -1.93
N ARG A 98 -13.59 34.83 -2.70
CA ARG A 98 -14.54 34.33 -3.70
C ARG A 98 -13.80 33.77 -4.90
N SER A 99 -13.91 32.47 -5.13
CA SER A 99 -13.31 31.81 -6.28
C SER A 99 -14.16 31.98 -7.54
N GLY A 100 -15.49 32.06 -7.40
CA GLY A 100 -16.40 32.24 -8.53
C GLY A 100 -17.85 31.89 -8.21
N PHE A 101 -18.60 31.54 -9.26
CA PHE A 101 -20.02 31.18 -9.17
C PHE A 101 -20.30 29.97 -10.05
N PHE A 102 -21.30 29.18 -9.67
CA PHE A 102 -21.84 28.16 -10.57
C PHE A 102 -22.65 28.79 -11.70
N GLY A 103 -22.38 28.38 -12.94
CA GLY A 103 -23.19 28.64 -14.12
C GLY A 103 -24.47 27.80 -14.15
N VAL A 104 -25.38 28.12 -15.07
CA VAL A 104 -26.69 27.45 -15.22
C VAL A 104 -26.49 25.98 -15.58
N GLU A 105 -27.19 25.02 -14.99
CA GLU A 105 -26.96 23.57 -15.21
C GLU A 105 -25.53 23.07 -14.88
N GLN A 106 -24.67 23.91 -14.30
CA GLN A 106 -23.34 23.49 -13.87
C GLN A 106 -23.47 22.61 -12.64
N THR A 107 -22.90 21.41 -12.71
CA THR A 107 -22.87 20.46 -11.60
C THR A 107 -21.55 20.54 -10.84
N HIS A 108 -20.47 21.01 -11.46
CA HIS A 108 -19.14 21.12 -10.88
C HIS A 108 -18.44 22.44 -11.25
N PHE A 109 -17.80 23.07 -10.28
CA PHE A 109 -16.98 24.26 -10.42
C PHE A 109 -15.50 23.86 -10.35
N VAL A 110 -14.69 24.29 -11.32
CA VAL A 110 -13.24 24.01 -11.34
C VAL A 110 -12.53 25.08 -10.52
N HIS A 111 -11.75 24.65 -9.52
CA HIS A 111 -10.90 25.54 -8.74
C HIS A 111 -9.43 25.18 -8.94
N LYS A 112 -8.59 26.18 -9.24
CA LYS A 112 -7.13 26.05 -9.30
C LYS A 112 -6.55 26.31 -7.92
N SER A 113 -5.92 25.31 -7.32
CA SER A 113 -5.38 25.41 -5.96
C SER A 113 -4.14 26.29 -5.87
N GLY A 114 -3.21 26.20 -6.83
CA GLY A 114 -1.92 26.91 -6.83
C GLY A 114 -0.91 26.43 -5.78
N GLN A 115 -1.38 25.89 -4.65
CA GLN A 115 -0.57 25.41 -3.52
C GLN A 115 -1.16 24.17 -2.84
N ASP A 116 -0.28 23.39 -2.21
CA ASP A 116 -0.64 22.25 -1.37
C ASP A 116 -1.34 22.73 -0.08
N GLY A 117 -2.05 21.80 0.55
CA GLY A 117 -2.74 21.99 1.82
C GLY A 117 -4.26 22.00 1.67
N ALA A 118 -4.93 22.32 2.78
CA ALA A 118 -6.38 22.29 2.88
C ALA A 118 -7.05 23.54 2.31
N HIS A 119 -7.85 23.36 1.27
CA HIS A 119 -8.75 24.34 0.68
C HIS A 119 -10.15 24.15 1.25
N TRP A 120 -10.54 25.03 2.16
CA TRP A 120 -11.84 25.02 2.80
C TRP A 120 -12.85 25.69 1.87
N VAL A 121 -13.95 25.02 1.56
CA VAL A 121 -14.94 25.52 0.59
C VAL A 121 -16.26 25.83 1.28
N ARG A 122 -16.83 27.00 0.99
CA ARG A 122 -18.14 27.43 1.46
C ARG A 122 -19.02 27.89 0.29
N PHE A 123 -20.25 27.42 0.30
CA PHE A 123 -21.28 27.86 -0.63
C PHE A 123 -22.06 29.01 0.00
N VAL A 124 -22.30 30.07 -0.79
CA VAL A 124 -23.05 31.23 -0.35
C VAL A 124 -24.10 31.54 -1.40
N GLY A 125 -25.37 31.47 -0.99
CA GLY A 125 -26.49 31.91 -1.82
C GLY A 125 -26.52 33.44 -1.97
N PRO A 126 -27.31 33.97 -2.90
CA PRO A 126 -27.27 35.38 -3.29
C PRO A 126 -27.77 36.37 -2.20
N SER A 127 -28.49 35.87 -1.19
CA SER A 127 -29.03 36.64 -0.06
C SER A 127 -28.40 36.21 1.28
N GLN A 128 -27.32 35.44 1.21
CA GLN A 128 -26.56 35.02 2.38
C GLN A 128 -25.28 35.86 2.44
N ALA A 129 -25.00 36.45 3.60
CA ALA A 129 -23.70 37.03 3.85
C ALA A 129 -22.67 35.90 4.05
N ILE A 130 -21.40 36.18 3.79
CA ILE A 130 -20.34 35.31 4.31
C ILE A 130 -20.36 35.38 5.83
N ALA A 131 -20.02 34.26 6.49
CA ALA A 131 -20.07 34.16 7.94
C ALA A 131 -19.34 35.34 8.61
N GLN A 132 -20.03 36.00 9.54
CA GLN A 132 -19.54 37.23 10.16
C GLN A 132 -18.57 37.00 11.33
N VAL A 133 -18.49 35.76 11.83
CA VAL A 133 -17.63 35.37 12.94
C VAL A 133 -16.63 34.30 12.46
N PRO A 134 -15.34 34.65 12.33
CA PRO A 134 -14.27 33.69 12.05
C PRO A 134 -13.91 32.85 13.31
N PRO A 135 -13.49 31.58 13.17
CA PRO A 135 -13.45 30.79 11.95
C PRO A 135 -14.83 30.28 11.56
N ALA A 136 -15.19 30.48 10.30
CA ALA A 136 -16.46 29.97 9.76
C ALA A 136 -16.33 28.51 9.32
N GLN A 137 -17.33 27.68 9.61
CA GLN A 137 -17.31 26.29 9.16
C GLN A 137 -17.43 26.18 7.63
N PRO A 138 -16.66 25.29 6.99
CA PRO A 138 -16.78 25.00 5.57
C PRO A 138 -17.95 24.03 5.33
N HIS A 139 -18.40 23.93 4.08
CA HIS A 139 -19.31 22.87 3.66
C HIS A 139 -18.56 21.60 3.26
N ARG A 140 -17.30 21.73 2.84
CA ARG A 140 -16.42 20.64 2.41
C ARG A 140 -14.97 21.13 2.34
N ILE A 141 -14.02 20.20 2.41
CA ILE A 141 -12.58 20.51 2.39
C ILE A 141 -11.92 19.69 1.28
N TYR A 142 -11.07 20.34 0.49
CA TYR A 142 -10.21 19.67 -0.49
C TYR A 142 -8.76 19.83 -0.05
N VAL A 143 -8.08 18.73 0.25
CA VAL A 143 -6.65 18.73 0.55
C VAL A 143 -5.91 18.42 -0.74
N VAL A 144 -5.14 19.39 -1.21
CA VAL A 144 -4.25 19.20 -2.36
C VAL A 144 -2.90 18.78 -1.83
N ASP A 145 -2.43 17.61 -2.26
CA ASP A 145 -1.13 17.07 -1.88
C ASP A 145 -0.40 16.56 -3.11
N ARG A 146 0.63 17.31 -3.53
CA ARG A 146 1.45 16.99 -4.70
C ARG A 146 2.74 16.28 -4.30
N THR A 147 2.99 16.15 -3.00
CA THR A 147 4.25 15.64 -2.47
C THR A 147 4.09 14.14 -2.22
N PRO A 148 4.85 13.26 -2.90
CA PRO A 148 4.79 11.84 -2.62
C PRO A 148 5.46 11.50 -1.27
N PRO A 149 5.09 10.37 -0.64
CA PRO A 149 5.72 9.95 0.61
C PRO A 149 7.23 9.77 0.49
N GLU A 150 8.00 10.25 1.46
CA GLU A 150 9.44 10.01 1.52
C GLU A 150 9.72 8.67 2.21
N ILE A 151 10.52 7.80 1.59
CA ILE A 151 10.82 6.46 2.12
C ILE A 151 12.33 6.30 2.29
N THR A 152 12.74 5.95 3.51
CA THR A 152 14.10 5.50 3.82
C THR A 152 14.06 4.01 4.18
N VAL A 153 14.96 3.22 3.59
CA VAL A 153 15.15 1.80 3.91
C VAL A 153 16.60 1.61 4.34
N SER A 154 16.81 0.95 5.47
CA SER A 154 18.14 0.61 5.97
C SER A 154 18.22 -0.85 6.36
N LEU A 155 19.44 -1.39 6.27
CA LEU A 155 19.74 -2.80 6.53
C LEU A 155 20.77 -2.89 7.65
N ASN A 156 20.60 -3.87 8.52
CA ASN A 156 21.56 -4.20 9.55
C ASN A 156 21.81 -5.73 9.58
N PRO A 157 23.04 -6.21 9.35
CA PRO A 157 24.23 -5.44 8.99
C PRO A 157 24.09 -4.75 7.61
N ALA A 158 24.72 -3.58 7.46
CA ALA A 158 24.64 -2.78 6.23
C ALA A 158 25.47 -3.43 5.09
N PRO A 159 25.02 -3.38 3.82
CA PRO A 159 25.73 -4.01 2.69
C PRO A 159 27.09 -3.41 2.41
N VAL A 160 27.32 -2.18 2.83
CA VAL A 160 28.61 -1.50 2.77
C VAL A 160 28.89 -0.93 4.14
N SER A 161 30.06 -1.23 4.69
CA SER A 161 30.48 -0.64 5.98
C SER A 161 30.65 0.87 5.84
N GLU A 162 30.12 1.63 6.80
CA GLU A 162 30.29 3.09 6.81
C GLU A 162 31.76 3.50 6.98
N ASP A 163 32.52 2.73 7.77
CA ASP A 163 33.92 3.06 8.11
C ASP A 163 34.92 2.68 7.00
N SER A 164 34.80 1.48 6.43
CA SER A 164 35.81 0.94 5.50
C SER A 164 35.36 0.93 4.03
N ARG A 165 34.08 1.26 3.74
CA ARG A 165 33.44 1.12 2.42
C ARG A 165 33.65 -0.25 1.79
N GLN A 166 33.87 -1.27 2.61
CA GLN A 166 34.00 -2.64 2.12
C GLN A 166 32.61 -3.26 2.06
N PRO A 167 32.29 -3.99 0.98
CA PRO A 167 31.04 -4.71 0.88
C PRO A 167 30.99 -5.78 1.97
N HIS A 168 29.86 -5.87 2.67
CA HIS A 168 29.58 -6.95 3.59
C HIS A 168 29.22 -8.21 2.82
N THR A 169 29.88 -9.33 3.16
CA THR A 169 29.55 -10.64 2.61
C THR A 169 28.53 -11.29 3.52
N TYR A 170 27.32 -11.50 3.00
CA TYR A 170 26.27 -12.22 3.72
C TYR A 170 26.32 -13.70 3.41
N TYR A 171 25.83 -14.52 4.32
CA TYR A 171 25.71 -15.96 4.13
C TYR A 171 24.25 -16.43 4.26
N VAL A 172 23.92 -17.51 3.56
CA VAL A 172 22.62 -18.17 3.69
C VAL A 172 22.40 -18.58 5.16
N GLY A 173 21.24 -18.19 5.72
CA GLY A 173 20.89 -18.39 7.11
C GLY A 173 21.24 -17.21 8.04
N ASP A 174 21.95 -16.19 7.56
CA ASP A 174 22.18 -14.98 8.34
C ASP A 174 20.85 -14.23 8.56
N GLU A 175 20.72 -13.58 9.70
CA GLU A 175 19.59 -12.69 10.00
C GLU A 175 19.94 -11.26 9.61
N VAL A 176 19.11 -10.64 8.78
CA VAL A 176 19.22 -9.23 8.41
C VAL A 176 17.98 -8.50 8.89
N VAL A 177 18.20 -7.42 9.62
CA VAL A 177 17.13 -6.51 10.04
C VAL A 177 16.91 -5.46 8.96
N VAL A 178 15.72 -5.44 8.38
CA VAL A 178 15.27 -4.42 7.43
C VAL A 178 14.47 -3.40 8.20
N SER A 179 14.96 -2.17 8.29
CA SER A 179 14.27 -1.05 8.92
C SER A 179 13.77 -0.08 7.86
N TRP A 180 12.60 0.51 8.09
CA TRP A 180 12.05 1.51 7.20
C TRP A 180 11.41 2.66 7.96
N GLN A 181 11.40 3.82 7.29
CA GLN A 181 10.70 5.01 7.73
C GLN A 181 10.04 5.66 6.52
N VAL A 182 8.71 5.84 6.61
CA VAL A 182 7.87 6.54 5.64
C VAL A 182 7.39 7.83 6.28
N VAL A 183 7.68 8.97 5.65
CA VAL A 183 7.30 10.29 6.13
C VAL A 183 6.40 10.96 5.10
N ASP A 184 5.18 11.26 5.52
CA ASP A 184 4.18 11.97 4.73
C ASP A 184 3.09 12.51 5.67
N GLU A 185 2.60 13.74 5.43
CA GLU A 185 1.56 14.36 6.27
C GLU A 185 0.18 13.71 6.04
N ASN A 186 -0.09 13.25 4.82
CA ASN A 186 -1.36 12.69 4.40
C ASN A 186 -1.23 11.21 4.05
N LEU A 187 -0.31 10.48 4.69
CA LEU A 187 -0.11 9.05 4.44
C LEU A 187 -1.43 8.28 4.56
N GLN A 188 -1.73 7.45 3.57
CA GLN A 188 -2.92 6.62 3.62
C GLN A 188 -2.72 5.52 4.68
N PRO A 189 -3.68 5.33 5.61
CA PRO A 189 -3.62 4.23 6.57
C PRO A 189 -3.47 2.89 5.85
N GLU A 190 -2.64 2.01 6.41
CA GLU A 190 -2.43 0.67 5.88
C GLU A 190 -1.97 0.65 4.40
N SER A 191 -1.24 1.66 3.92
CA SER A 191 -0.75 1.70 2.53
C SER A 191 0.69 1.18 2.36
N VAL A 192 1.47 1.14 3.43
CA VAL A 192 2.88 0.72 3.38
C VAL A 192 2.98 -0.79 3.16
N ARG A 193 3.80 -1.22 2.20
CA ARG A 193 4.04 -2.62 1.84
C ARG A 193 5.52 -2.89 1.68
N LEU A 194 6.02 -3.97 2.27
CA LEU A 194 7.35 -4.50 2.00
C LEU A 194 7.26 -5.62 0.95
N SER A 195 8.19 -5.63 0.00
CA SER A 195 8.40 -6.70 -0.96
C SER A 195 9.87 -7.11 -0.98
N THR A 196 10.13 -8.33 -1.41
CA THR A 196 11.48 -8.89 -1.54
C THR A 196 11.68 -9.46 -2.94
N ALA A 197 12.88 -9.40 -3.47
CA ALA A 197 13.18 -10.02 -4.76
C ALA A 197 14.53 -10.73 -4.73
N PHE A 198 14.61 -11.85 -5.45
CA PHE A 198 15.82 -12.62 -5.70
C PHE A 198 16.06 -12.61 -7.21
N ALA A 199 17.21 -12.10 -7.64
CA ALA A 199 17.57 -12.05 -9.06
C ALA A 199 19.02 -11.58 -9.27
N GLU A 200 19.54 -11.85 -10.47
CA GLU A 200 20.73 -11.18 -11.00
C GLU A 200 20.31 -9.77 -11.41
N PHE A 201 20.30 -8.86 -10.45
CA PHE A 201 19.91 -7.47 -10.68
C PHE A 201 20.78 -6.84 -11.77
N PRO A 202 20.18 -6.14 -12.75
CA PRO A 202 18.81 -5.62 -12.80
C PRO A 202 17.77 -6.52 -13.52
N ASN A 203 18.12 -7.74 -13.91
CA ASN A 203 17.25 -8.60 -14.72
C ASN A 203 16.32 -9.46 -13.85
N ASN A 204 15.19 -9.90 -14.41
CA ASN A 204 14.34 -10.98 -13.87
C ASN A 204 13.79 -10.78 -12.43
N VAL A 205 13.44 -9.53 -12.08
CA VAL A 205 13.02 -9.17 -10.72
C VAL A 205 11.55 -9.51 -10.46
N VAL A 206 11.30 -10.58 -9.71
CA VAL A 206 9.97 -10.89 -9.16
C VAL A 206 9.92 -10.39 -7.73
N TRP A 207 9.08 -9.40 -7.49
CA TRP A 207 8.87 -8.88 -6.15
C TRP A 207 7.80 -9.68 -5.43
N GLY A 208 8.22 -10.42 -4.42
CA GLY A 208 7.34 -11.04 -3.48
C GLY A 208 6.87 -10.08 -2.40
N GLN A 209 5.59 -9.67 -2.46
CA GLN A 209 5.02 -8.75 -1.47
C GLN A 209 4.65 -9.47 -0.18
N LEU A 210 4.96 -8.85 0.95
CA LEU A 210 4.42 -9.25 2.24
C LEU A 210 2.91 -9.03 2.28
N PRO A 211 2.19 -9.95 2.93
CA PRO A 211 0.72 -9.98 2.88
C PRO A 211 0.02 -8.93 3.73
N HIS A 212 0.72 -8.31 4.68
CA HIS A 212 0.13 -7.34 5.61
C HIS A 212 0.63 -5.94 5.31
N SER A 213 -0.23 -4.95 5.59
CA SER A 213 0.19 -3.56 5.64
C SER A 213 1.13 -3.34 6.82
N LEU A 214 2.16 -2.53 6.58
CA LEU A 214 3.14 -2.17 7.60
C LEU A 214 2.80 -0.80 8.22
N PRO A 215 3.26 -0.53 9.45
CA PRO A 215 3.28 0.82 9.99
C PRO A 215 4.22 1.72 9.17
N ALA A 216 4.06 3.05 9.33
CA ALA A 216 4.90 4.04 8.67
C ALA A 216 6.39 3.91 9.03
N CYS A 217 6.68 3.51 10.27
CA CYS A 217 8.03 3.18 10.72
C CYS A 217 8.03 1.79 11.35
N GLY A 218 9.05 1.00 11.07
CA GLY A 218 9.18 -0.34 11.64
C GLY A 218 10.46 -1.03 11.21
N SER A 219 10.61 -2.26 11.69
CA SER A 219 11.71 -3.14 11.31
C SER A 219 11.23 -4.58 11.30
N GLU A 220 11.78 -5.39 10.40
CA GLU A 220 11.54 -6.83 10.32
C GLU A 220 12.87 -7.56 10.23
N THR A 221 12.99 -8.66 10.98
CA THR A 221 14.15 -9.56 10.89
C THR A 221 13.86 -10.64 9.86
N ILE A 222 14.76 -10.76 8.89
CA ILE A 222 14.61 -11.66 7.74
C ILE A 222 15.82 -12.58 7.69
N THR A 223 15.57 -13.88 7.77
CA THR A 223 16.61 -14.89 7.52
C THR A 223 16.89 -14.99 6.03
N LEU A 224 18.16 -14.88 5.64
CA LEU A 224 18.56 -14.91 4.24
C LEU A 224 18.39 -16.30 3.64
N PRO A 225 17.57 -16.45 2.59
CA PRO A 225 17.27 -17.75 2.01
C PRO A 225 18.35 -18.19 1.02
N VAL A 226 18.37 -19.48 0.66
CA VAL A 226 19.36 -20.03 -0.29
C VAL A 226 19.22 -19.41 -1.68
N GLU A 227 17.99 -19.04 -2.07
CA GLU A 227 17.66 -18.38 -3.32
C GLU A 227 18.41 -17.06 -3.50
N ALA A 228 18.69 -16.34 -2.41
CA ALA A 228 19.46 -15.10 -2.46
C ALA A 228 20.91 -15.31 -2.94
N ALA A 229 21.48 -16.49 -2.69
CA ALA A 229 22.83 -16.85 -3.14
C ALA A 229 22.83 -17.48 -4.55
N THR A 230 21.82 -18.29 -4.88
CA THR A 230 21.75 -19.00 -6.16
C THR A 230 21.20 -18.15 -7.30
N GLU A 231 20.37 -17.15 -7.00
CA GLU A 231 19.76 -16.28 -8.02
C GLU A 231 20.53 -14.95 -8.20
N GLY A 232 21.70 -14.76 -7.60
CA GLY A 232 22.57 -13.60 -7.87
C GLY A 232 22.41 -12.38 -6.95
N GLY A 233 21.56 -12.47 -5.93
CA GLY A 233 21.42 -11.45 -4.88
C GLY A 233 19.99 -11.27 -4.39
N MET A 234 19.84 -10.43 -3.36
CA MET A 234 18.53 -10.10 -2.77
C MET A 234 18.35 -8.59 -2.59
N ARG A 235 17.11 -8.09 -2.74
CA ARG A 235 16.72 -6.72 -2.39
C ARG A 235 15.39 -6.65 -1.66
N PHE A 236 15.20 -5.56 -0.94
CA PHE A 236 13.96 -5.16 -0.29
C PHE A 236 13.38 -3.93 -0.97
N ARG A 237 12.04 -3.85 -1.03
CA ARG A 237 11.30 -2.73 -1.59
C ARG A 237 10.15 -2.36 -0.67
N ILE A 238 10.12 -1.12 -0.21
CA ILE A 238 8.97 -0.54 0.46
C ILE A 238 8.19 0.29 -0.56
N VAL A 239 6.88 0.11 -0.60
CA VAL A 239 5.96 0.95 -1.39
C VAL A 239 4.99 1.61 -0.42
N ALA A 240 4.74 2.91 -0.58
CA ALA A 240 3.75 3.64 0.19
C ALA A 240 2.88 4.50 -0.73
N VAL A 241 1.65 4.72 -0.30
CA VAL A 241 0.66 5.55 -1.01
C VAL A 241 0.08 6.55 -0.01
N ASP A 242 -0.08 7.81 -0.41
CA ASP A 242 -0.79 8.81 0.39
C ASP A 242 -2.29 8.84 0.07
N LYS A 243 -3.06 9.68 0.78
CA LYS A 243 -4.51 9.83 0.55
C LYS A 243 -4.82 10.52 -0.78
N ALA A 244 -3.89 11.28 -1.36
CA ALA A 244 -4.05 11.92 -2.67
C ALA A 244 -3.74 10.97 -3.85
N GLY A 245 -3.23 9.78 -3.56
CA GLY A 245 -2.83 8.77 -4.54
C GLY A 245 -1.45 9.02 -5.16
N ASN A 246 -0.57 9.77 -4.48
CA ASN A 246 0.86 9.73 -4.81
C ASN A 246 1.47 8.43 -4.28
N THR A 247 2.42 7.89 -5.02
CA THR A 247 3.06 6.61 -4.70
C THR A 247 4.57 6.78 -4.76
N SER A 248 5.26 6.23 -3.77
CA SER A 248 6.72 6.21 -3.73
C SER A 248 7.24 4.81 -3.46
N ILE A 249 8.50 4.61 -3.84
CA ILE A 249 9.20 3.33 -3.71
C ILE A 249 10.56 3.59 -3.06
N GLY A 250 10.79 2.97 -1.90
CA GLY A 250 12.11 2.87 -1.29
C GLY A 250 12.72 1.51 -1.62
N MET A 251 13.97 1.47 -2.03
CA MET A 251 14.71 0.23 -2.27
C MET A 251 15.89 0.13 -1.32
N SER A 252 16.18 -1.09 -0.86
CA SER A 252 17.47 -1.38 -0.26
C SER A 252 18.56 -1.54 -1.32
N ASP A 253 19.81 -1.45 -0.87
CA ASP A 253 20.94 -1.97 -1.64
C ASP A 253 20.82 -3.49 -1.87
N THR A 254 21.58 -4.00 -2.84
CA THR A 254 21.67 -5.44 -3.12
C THR A 254 22.50 -6.12 -2.03
N LEU A 255 21.95 -7.18 -1.44
CA LEU A 255 22.70 -8.10 -0.61
C LEU A 255 23.38 -9.14 -1.49
N ASN A 256 24.69 -9.23 -1.39
CA ASN A 256 25.49 -10.30 -2.01
C ASN A 256 25.57 -11.46 -1.02
N VAL A 257 24.79 -12.51 -1.28
CA VAL A 257 24.68 -13.67 -0.37
C VAL A 257 25.50 -14.84 -0.93
N CYS A 258 26.28 -15.47 -0.07
CA CYS A 258 27.16 -16.59 -0.40
C CYS A 258 26.73 -17.85 0.35
N ILE A 259 27.10 -19.01 -0.20
CA ILE A 259 26.98 -20.29 0.50
C ILE A 259 28.25 -20.48 1.36
N PRO A 260 28.13 -20.77 2.67
CA PRO A 260 29.28 -21.06 3.54
C PRO A 260 30.15 -22.23 3.03
N GLU A 261 31.48 -22.09 3.12
CA GLU A 261 32.41 -23.16 2.74
C GLU A 261 32.15 -24.46 3.54
N GLY A 262 32.14 -25.59 2.83
CA GLY A 262 31.90 -26.92 3.42
C GLY A 262 30.43 -27.27 3.68
N LYS A 263 29.48 -26.38 3.43
CA LYS A 263 28.04 -26.69 3.48
C LYS A 263 27.49 -26.89 2.07
N THR A 264 27.08 -28.12 1.73
CA THR A 264 26.28 -28.37 0.53
C THR A 264 24.81 -28.24 0.89
N PHE A 265 24.21 -27.11 0.52
CA PHE A 265 22.75 -27.02 0.45
C PHE A 265 22.36 -27.73 -0.84
N ALA A 266 21.74 -28.91 -0.69
CA ALA A 266 21.16 -29.56 -1.85
C ALA A 266 20.16 -28.59 -2.50
N THR A 267 20.02 -28.59 -3.82
CA THR A 267 18.94 -27.92 -4.57
C THR A 267 17.53 -28.39 -4.16
N THR A 268 17.45 -29.20 -3.09
CA THR A 268 16.28 -29.78 -2.45
C THR A 268 15.98 -29.25 -1.02
N GLN A 269 16.56 -28.11 -0.60
CA GLN A 269 16.16 -27.40 0.64
C GLN A 269 15.66 -25.97 0.35
N PRO A 270 14.44 -25.58 0.80
CA PRO A 270 13.93 -24.26 0.43
C PRO A 270 13.05 -23.60 1.52
N THR A 271 13.34 -22.34 1.79
CA THR A 271 12.48 -21.39 2.55
C THR A 271 12.78 -20.03 1.93
N GLY A 272 11.92 -19.36 1.16
CA GLY A 272 10.62 -18.86 1.59
C GLY A 272 10.91 -17.85 2.67
N LEU A 273 10.73 -16.54 2.41
CA LEU A 273 11.11 -15.47 3.33
C LEU A 273 10.63 -15.81 4.76
N VAL A 274 11.55 -16.19 5.65
CA VAL A 274 11.23 -16.44 7.06
C VAL A 274 11.26 -15.07 7.71
N ILE A 275 10.08 -14.48 7.85
CA ILE A 275 9.88 -13.32 8.70
C ILE A 275 9.76 -13.86 10.11
N HIS A 276 10.67 -13.45 11.00
CA HIS A 276 10.53 -13.75 12.42
C HIS A 276 9.44 -12.88 13.02
N ASP A 277 8.18 -13.24 12.77
CA ASP A 277 7.06 -12.77 13.58
C ASP A 277 7.06 -13.59 14.88
N GLU A 278 7.14 -12.93 16.04
CA GLU A 278 7.03 -13.58 17.36
C GLU A 278 5.70 -14.34 17.55
N ARG A 279 4.78 -14.29 16.59
CA ARG A 279 3.65 -15.20 16.43
C ARG A 279 4.06 -16.53 15.78
N PHE A 280 5.15 -17.15 16.21
CA PHE A 280 5.35 -18.59 16.02
C PHE A 280 4.04 -19.30 16.40
N GLU A 281 3.36 -19.98 15.46
CA GLU A 281 2.62 -21.17 15.86
C GLU A 281 3.70 -22.18 16.26
N ALA A 282 4.15 -22.07 17.52
CA ALA A 282 5.12 -22.96 18.11
C ALA A 282 4.68 -24.41 17.83
N GLY A 283 5.42 -25.10 16.96
CA GLY A 283 5.25 -26.54 16.75
C GLY A 283 5.03 -27.07 15.34
N LYS A 284 5.13 -26.31 14.24
CA LYS A 284 5.08 -26.88 12.86
C LYS A 284 6.17 -26.41 11.88
N PRO A 285 7.45 -26.73 12.12
CA PRO A 285 8.56 -26.40 11.20
C PRO A 285 8.30 -26.75 9.72
N GLY A 286 8.60 -25.81 8.82
CA GLY A 286 8.47 -25.94 7.36
C GLY A 286 7.05 -25.81 6.80
N TRP A 287 6.02 -25.71 7.64
CA TRP A 287 4.66 -25.43 7.16
C TRP A 287 4.50 -23.96 6.71
N PRO A 288 3.71 -23.68 5.65
CA PRO A 288 3.47 -22.32 5.18
C PRO A 288 2.79 -21.49 6.26
N LEU A 289 3.39 -20.34 6.57
CA LEU A 289 2.82 -19.36 7.48
C LEU A 289 1.61 -18.65 6.85
N ALA A 290 0.81 -18.01 7.69
CA ALA A 290 -0.33 -17.24 7.22
C ALA A 290 0.15 -16.15 6.26
N SER A 291 -0.41 -16.22 5.05
CA SER A 291 -0.25 -15.27 3.97
C SER A 291 1.19 -15.15 3.43
N VAL A 292 2.08 -16.07 3.78
CA VAL A 292 3.42 -16.14 3.18
C VAL A 292 3.31 -16.28 1.67
N LEU A 293 4.27 -15.72 0.93
CA LEU A 293 4.32 -15.85 -0.51
C LEU A 293 5.37 -16.87 -0.93
N PHE A 294 4.98 -17.77 -1.83
CA PHE A 294 5.91 -18.64 -2.55
C PHE A 294 5.91 -18.34 -4.04
N ARG A 295 7.09 -18.49 -4.63
CA ARG A 295 7.25 -18.51 -6.08
C ARG A 295 6.89 -19.91 -6.59
N GLY A 296 6.08 -19.99 -7.64
CA GLY A 296 5.82 -21.27 -8.31
C GLY A 296 7.12 -21.87 -8.87
N SER A 297 7.11 -23.20 -9.01
CA SER A 297 8.25 -24.02 -9.44
C SER A 297 9.46 -24.04 -8.49
N THR A 298 9.44 -23.31 -7.36
CA THR A 298 10.46 -23.49 -6.32
C THR A 298 10.17 -24.75 -5.53
N VAL A 299 11.20 -25.42 -5.04
CA VAL A 299 11.02 -26.50 -4.07
C VAL A 299 10.59 -25.87 -2.72
N ARG A 300 9.98 -26.59 -1.77
CA ARG A 300 9.88 -26.30 -0.31
C ARG A 300 10.05 -27.59 0.52
N THR A 301 10.39 -27.47 1.81
CA THR A 301 10.50 -28.60 2.76
C THR A 301 9.60 -28.43 3.98
N ILE A 302 9.01 -29.54 4.42
CA ILE A 302 8.20 -29.62 5.64
C ILE A 302 8.87 -30.62 6.59
N GLU A 303 9.17 -30.16 7.80
CA GLU A 303 9.91 -30.93 8.81
C GLU A 303 9.03 -31.37 9.98
N TRP A 304 7.72 -31.12 9.88
CA TRP A 304 6.77 -31.49 10.91
C TRP A 304 5.60 -32.30 10.38
N MET A 305 5.25 -33.35 11.15
CA MET A 305 4.04 -34.15 11.01
C MET A 305 3.36 -34.27 12.37
N PRO A 306 2.02 -34.40 12.42
CA PRO A 306 1.32 -34.68 13.67
C PRO A 306 1.72 -36.07 14.20
N PRO A 307 1.75 -36.28 15.53
CA PRO A 307 2.07 -37.58 16.12
C PRO A 307 1.19 -38.73 15.61
N THR A 308 -0.09 -38.45 15.31
CA THR A 308 -1.04 -39.41 14.74
C THR A 308 -0.68 -39.91 13.34
N ALA A 309 0.33 -39.33 12.68
CA ALA A 309 0.79 -39.78 11.38
C ALA A 309 1.35 -41.22 11.40
N SER A 310 1.83 -41.70 12.56
CA SER A 310 2.28 -43.09 12.72
C SER A 310 1.15 -44.12 12.70
N ASP A 311 -0.11 -43.69 12.83
CA ASP A 311 -1.28 -44.58 12.88
C ASP A 311 -1.77 -44.98 11.47
N TYR A 312 -1.17 -44.42 10.42
CA TYR A 312 -1.58 -44.61 9.03
C TYR A 312 -0.52 -45.37 8.23
N ARG A 313 -0.98 -46.17 7.28
CA ARG A 313 -0.13 -47.00 6.42
C ARG A 313 0.76 -46.16 5.51
N THR A 314 0.19 -45.11 4.90
CA THR A 314 0.90 -44.15 4.07
C THR A 314 0.34 -42.75 4.26
N LEU A 315 1.14 -41.74 3.93
CA LEU A 315 0.75 -40.34 3.99
C LEU A 315 0.86 -39.68 2.60
N GLU A 316 0.09 -38.62 2.39
CA GLU A 316 0.14 -37.78 1.20
C GLU A 316 0.14 -36.28 1.55
N LEU A 317 0.93 -35.50 0.81
CA LEU A 317 0.87 -34.05 0.81
C LEU A 317 0.03 -33.59 -0.38
N GLN A 318 -0.97 -32.74 -0.13
CA GLN A 318 -1.85 -32.19 -1.15
C GLN A 318 -1.84 -30.66 -1.12
N PHE A 319 -2.11 -30.07 -2.27
CA PHE A 319 -2.17 -28.62 -2.48
C PHE A 319 -3.50 -28.20 -3.07
N SER A 320 -3.97 -27.02 -2.71
CA SER A 320 -5.12 -26.35 -3.30
C SER A 320 -4.75 -24.93 -3.70
N ALA A 321 -5.17 -24.49 -4.88
CA ALA A 321 -5.05 -23.10 -5.33
C ALA A 321 -6.32 -22.27 -5.07
N ASN A 322 -7.38 -22.86 -4.51
CA ASN A 322 -8.72 -22.27 -4.49
C ASN A 322 -9.42 -22.48 -3.14
N SER A 323 -8.74 -22.15 -2.04
CA SER A 323 -9.28 -22.27 -0.67
C SER A 323 -9.82 -23.66 -0.30
N GLY A 324 -9.27 -24.73 -0.89
CA GLY A 324 -9.64 -26.10 -0.56
C GLY A 324 -10.84 -26.65 -1.32
N LEU A 325 -11.33 -25.97 -2.37
CA LEU A 325 -12.39 -26.50 -3.24
C LEU A 325 -11.90 -27.70 -4.07
N THR A 326 -10.67 -27.61 -4.59
CA THR A 326 -10.01 -28.71 -5.31
C THR A 326 -8.62 -28.94 -4.74
N TRP A 327 -8.19 -30.21 -4.71
CA TRP A 327 -6.91 -30.64 -4.17
C TRP A 327 -6.15 -31.48 -5.19
N GLN A 328 -4.88 -31.19 -5.37
CA GLN A 328 -3.93 -31.99 -6.13
C GLN A 328 -2.92 -32.65 -5.20
N THR A 329 -2.59 -33.92 -5.44
CA THR A 329 -1.52 -34.60 -4.70
C THR A 329 -0.16 -34.13 -5.22
N LEU A 330 0.66 -33.60 -4.31
CA LEU A 330 2.03 -33.19 -4.61
C LEU A 330 3.02 -34.34 -4.37
N VAL A 331 2.84 -35.05 -3.26
CA VAL A 331 3.72 -36.14 -2.83
C VAL A 331 2.87 -37.24 -2.21
N SER A 332 3.16 -38.50 -2.53
CA SER A 332 2.46 -39.67 -2.02
C SER A 332 3.42 -40.73 -1.48
N GLY A 333 2.93 -41.63 -0.62
CA GLY A 333 3.74 -42.73 -0.08
C GLY A 333 4.74 -42.27 0.98
N LEU A 334 4.44 -41.18 1.67
CA LEU A 334 5.27 -40.64 2.75
C LEU A 334 5.13 -41.52 4.01
N SER A 335 6.24 -41.71 4.72
CA SER A 335 6.27 -42.37 6.03
C SER A 335 6.23 -41.35 7.17
N ALA A 336 5.72 -41.74 8.34
CA ALA A 336 5.74 -40.88 9.53
C ALA A 336 7.18 -40.46 9.90
N GLY A 337 7.36 -39.17 10.24
CA GLY A 337 8.65 -38.59 10.60
C GLY A 337 9.59 -38.26 9.43
N GLN A 338 9.18 -38.54 8.18
CA GLN A 338 9.95 -38.19 6.99
C GLN A 338 9.90 -36.68 6.73
N VAL A 339 11.03 -36.06 6.39
CA VAL A 339 11.05 -34.68 5.85
C VAL A 339 10.42 -34.69 4.45
N ILE A 340 9.40 -33.85 4.24
CA ILE A 340 8.66 -33.80 2.97
C ILE A 340 9.25 -32.69 2.10
N THR A 341 9.87 -33.06 0.98
CA THR A 341 10.27 -32.12 -0.07
C THR A 341 9.15 -32.05 -1.12
N TRP A 342 8.68 -30.86 -1.47
CA TRP A 342 7.63 -30.65 -2.47
C TRP A 342 7.97 -29.50 -3.41
N THR A 343 7.48 -29.54 -4.64
CA THR A 343 7.62 -28.40 -5.57
C THR A 343 6.36 -27.57 -5.54
N VAL A 344 6.51 -26.25 -5.31
CA VAL A 344 5.41 -25.29 -5.32
C VAL A 344 4.80 -25.28 -6.71
N PRO A 345 3.50 -25.56 -6.86
CA PRO A 345 2.85 -25.54 -8.16
C PRO A 345 2.97 -24.17 -8.83
N ALA A 346 3.16 -24.17 -10.15
CA ALA A 346 3.22 -22.94 -10.93
C ALA A 346 1.81 -22.34 -11.14
N VAL A 347 1.26 -21.67 -10.13
CA VAL A 347 -0.05 -21.01 -10.18
C VAL A 347 0.00 -19.59 -9.60
N ASN A 348 -0.89 -18.71 -10.06
CA ASN A 348 -1.11 -17.38 -9.48
C ASN A 348 -2.39 -17.43 -8.63
N SER A 349 -2.24 -17.52 -7.30
CA SER A 349 -3.39 -17.51 -6.41
C SER A 349 -3.05 -16.99 -5.00
N PRO A 350 -3.84 -16.03 -4.48
CA PRO A 350 -3.72 -15.56 -3.09
C PRO A 350 -4.42 -16.48 -2.07
N ASN A 351 -4.98 -17.60 -2.51
CA ASN A 351 -5.83 -18.48 -1.70
C ASN A 351 -5.31 -19.93 -1.70
N CYS A 352 -4.00 -20.11 -1.59
CA CYS A 352 -3.38 -21.42 -1.60
C CYS A 352 -3.41 -22.09 -0.22
N LEU A 353 -3.50 -23.42 -0.20
CA LEU A 353 -3.45 -24.26 0.99
C LEU A 353 -2.64 -25.53 0.70
N ILE A 354 -2.00 -26.08 1.74
CA ILE A 354 -1.54 -27.46 1.74
C ILE A 354 -2.19 -28.25 2.86
N ARG A 355 -2.28 -29.56 2.70
CA ARG A 355 -2.75 -30.48 3.73
C ARG A 355 -2.00 -31.80 3.70
N LEU A 356 -1.89 -32.41 4.87
CA LEU A 356 -1.37 -33.77 5.05
C LEU A 356 -2.57 -34.72 5.24
N VAL A 357 -2.59 -35.80 4.49
CA VAL A 357 -3.65 -36.83 4.52
C VAL A 357 -3.02 -38.17 4.87
N GLY A 358 -3.59 -38.86 5.87
CA GLY A 358 -3.25 -40.24 6.20
C GLY A 358 -4.16 -41.22 5.49
N ILE A 359 -3.61 -42.34 5.08
CA ILE A 359 -4.31 -43.45 4.42
C ILE A 359 -4.13 -44.71 5.26
N ASP A 360 -5.24 -45.30 5.71
CA ASP A 360 -5.20 -46.50 6.54
C ASP A 360 -4.97 -47.79 5.71
N GLU A 361 -5.04 -48.95 6.36
CA GLU A 361 -4.88 -50.25 5.68
C GLU A 361 -5.99 -50.56 4.66
N ASN A 362 -7.19 -50.04 4.89
CA ASN A 362 -8.37 -50.23 4.03
C ASN A 362 -8.42 -49.22 2.86
N GLY A 363 -7.57 -48.19 2.89
CA GLY A 363 -7.54 -47.11 1.92
C GLY A 363 -8.39 -45.89 2.30
N ASP A 364 -8.93 -45.85 3.52
CA ASP A 364 -9.68 -44.71 4.02
C ASP A 364 -8.75 -43.53 4.28
N ARG A 365 -9.22 -42.33 3.96
CA ARG A 365 -8.40 -41.11 3.93
C ARG A 365 -8.86 -40.12 5.00
N VAL A 366 -7.92 -39.69 5.85
CA VAL A 366 -8.18 -38.74 6.94
C VAL A 366 -7.25 -37.53 6.82
N MET A 367 -7.81 -36.31 6.93
CA MET A 367 -7.00 -35.10 6.97
C MET A 367 -6.36 -34.94 8.34
N LEU A 368 -5.02 -34.93 8.39
CA LEU A 368 -4.25 -34.88 9.63
C LEU A 368 -3.80 -33.46 9.99
N ALA A 369 -3.52 -32.64 8.98
CA ALA A 369 -3.09 -31.25 9.17
C ALA A 369 -3.40 -30.42 7.92
N THR A 370 -3.60 -29.11 8.10
CA THR A 370 -3.76 -28.14 7.00
C THR A 370 -3.02 -26.85 7.34
N SER A 371 -2.48 -26.17 6.32
CA SER A 371 -1.80 -24.89 6.48
C SER A 371 -2.80 -23.75 6.68
N ARG A 372 -2.30 -22.58 7.09
CA ARG A 372 -3.02 -21.33 6.86
C ARG A 372 -3.02 -21.02 5.35
N LYS A 373 -3.88 -20.09 4.93
CA LYS A 373 -3.86 -19.59 3.55
C LYS A 373 -2.51 -18.93 3.27
N PHE A 374 -1.94 -19.20 2.11
CA PHE A 374 -0.71 -18.56 1.62
C PHE A 374 -0.88 -18.18 0.15
N ILE A 375 0.07 -17.43 -0.39
CA ILE A 375 0.02 -16.90 -1.76
C ILE A 375 1.04 -17.67 -2.61
N VAL A 376 0.67 -18.02 -3.83
CA VAL A 376 1.62 -18.47 -4.85
C VAL A 376 1.53 -17.54 -6.04
N ASP A 377 2.69 -17.15 -6.56
CA ASP A 377 2.83 -16.35 -7.78
C ASP A 377 3.87 -16.96 -8.72
N THR A 378 3.61 -16.86 -10.02
CA THR A 378 4.41 -17.35 -11.14
C THR A 378 4.65 -16.20 -12.09
N VAL A 379 5.92 -16.00 -12.43
CA VAL A 379 6.28 -14.99 -13.43
C VAL A 379 6.77 -15.68 -14.69
N VAL A 380 6.24 -15.21 -15.82
CA VAL A 380 6.75 -15.38 -17.18
C VAL A 380 7.89 -14.38 -17.38
N PRO A 381 9.00 -14.72 -18.08
CA PRO A 381 10.18 -13.85 -18.14
C PRO A 381 9.92 -12.50 -18.85
N ASP A 382 10.70 -11.52 -18.40
CA ASP A 382 11.11 -10.25 -19.02
C ASP A 382 10.16 -9.04 -19.01
N VAL A 383 10.33 -8.21 -17.97
CA VAL A 383 10.25 -6.75 -18.12
C VAL A 383 11.51 -6.13 -17.51
N ARG A 384 12.34 -5.49 -18.34
CA ARG A 384 13.41 -4.61 -17.85
C ARG A 384 12.77 -3.41 -17.16
N LEU A 385 12.86 -3.35 -15.84
CA LEU A 385 12.50 -2.15 -15.07
C LEU A 385 13.78 -1.47 -14.59
N GLY A 386 14.18 -0.42 -15.30
CA GLY A 386 15.27 0.47 -14.92
C GLY A 386 15.64 1.41 -16.07
N PRO A 387 16.15 2.63 -15.78
CA PRO A 387 16.71 3.48 -16.82
C PRO A 387 17.89 2.75 -17.48
N GLU A 388 18.01 2.87 -18.82
CA GLU A 388 19.19 2.36 -19.53
C GLU A 388 20.46 2.94 -18.89
N PRO A 389 21.50 2.11 -18.65
CA PRO A 389 22.77 2.64 -18.20
C PRO A 389 23.27 3.68 -19.21
N ILE A 390 23.61 4.86 -18.72
CA ILE A 390 24.21 5.92 -19.53
C ILE A 390 25.47 5.32 -20.17
N ARG A 391 25.48 5.22 -21.50
CA ARG A 391 26.67 4.82 -22.24
C ARG A 391 27.76 5.86 -21.95
N SER A 392 28.78 5.47 -21.22
CA SER A 392 30.04 6.20 -21.18
C SER A 392 30.63 6.16 -22.59
N GLU A 393 30.44 7.24 -23.35
CA GLU A 393 31.17 7.45 -24.60
C GLU A 393 32.66 7.42 -24.26
N THR A 394 33.29 6.30 -24.64
CA THR A 394 34.74 6.21 -24.64
C THR A 394 35.21 7.08 -25.79
N ILE A 395 35.62 8.31 -25.48
CA ILE A 395 36.32 9.16 -26.44
C ILE A 395 37.62 8.43 -26.79
N GLN A 396 37.64 7.81 -27.97
CA GLN A 396 38.91 7.39 -28.57
C GLN A 396 39.66 8.66 -29.00
N PRO A 397 40.95 8.78 -28.66
CA PRO A 397 41.74 9.90 -29.17
C PRO A 397 41.92 9.72 -30.68
N GLU A 398 41.50 10.73 -31.45
CA GLU A 398 41.80 10.83 -32.87
C GLU A 398 43.30 10.77 -33.10
N LYS A 399 43.69 10.09 -34.18
CA LYS A 399 45.06 9.88 -34.62
C LYS A 399 45.34 10.70 -35.86
#